data_AF-A0AB39HDM4-F1
#
_entry.id   AF-A0AB39HDM4-F1
#
_cell.length_a   1.000
_cell.length_b   1.000
_cell.length_c   1.000
_cell.angle_alpha   90.00
_cell.angle_beta   90.00
_cell.angle_gamma   90.00
#
_symmetry.space_group_name_H-M   'P 1'
#
loop_
_entity.id
_entity.type
_entity.pdbx_description
1 polymer ?
#
loop_
_entity_poly.entity_id
_entity_poly.type
_entity_poly.pdbx_seq_one_letter_code
_entity_poly.pdbx_strand_id
1 'polypeptide(L)' 'MHCPACEQTIDWAFLQDDDIEANQLFECPHCEEALRYQIDEGTYLGAQHITIEVVDE' A
#
# COMPACT_ATOMS: atom_id res chain seq x y z
N MET A 1 4.62 5.77 0.81
CA MET A 1 4.45 4.58 1.69
C MET A 1 5.68 3.69 1.49
N HIS A 2 5.99 2.73 2.36
CA HIS A 2 7.19 1.89 2.17
C HIS A 2 6.81 0.42 2.02
N CYS A 3 7.46 -0.29 1.10
CA CYS A 3 7.39 -1.73 1.02
C CYS A 3 8.09 -2.34 2.25
N PRO A 4 7.44 -3.21 3.04
CA PRO A 4 8.09 -3.82 4.20
C PRO A 4 9.19 -4.84 3.83
N ALA A 5 9.18 -5.35 2.59
CA ALA A 5 10.13 -6.35 2.13
C ALA A 5 11.43 -5.73 1.60
N CYS A 6 11.34 -4.68 0.78
CA CYS A 6 12.52 -4.03 0.18
C CYS A 6 12.82 -2.64 0.73
N GLU A 7 12.03 -2.12 1.68
CA GLU A 7 12.11 -0.79 2.29
C GLU A 7 11.97 0.38 1.29
N GLN A 8 11.77 0.09 0.00
CA GLN A 8 11.61 1.10 -1.04
C GLN A 8 10.30 1.86 -0.89
N THR A 9 10.33 3.12 -1.33
CA THR A 9 9.16 3.99 -1.27
C THR A 9 8.21 3.65 -2.43
N ILE A 10 6.97 3.34 -2.09
CA ILE A 10 5.85 3.21 -3.01
C ILE A 10 5.12 4.55 -3.02
N ASP A 11 5.09 5.17 -4.21
CA ASP A 11 4.40 6.43 -4.44
C ASP A 11 2.88 6.23 -4.49
N TRP A 12 2.14 7.21 -3.97
CA TRP A 12 0.68 7.22 -4.05
C TRP A 12 0.17 7.37 -5.50
N ALA A 13 0.99 7.94 -6.39
CA ALA A 13 0.68 8.02 -7.81
C ALA A 13 0.58 6.62 -8.44
N PHE A 14 1.46 5.69 -8.06
CA PHE A 14 1.42 4.31 -8.56
C PHE A 14 0.09 3.62 -8.21
N LEU A 15 -0.36 3.73 -6.96
CA LEU A 15 -1.64 3.15 -6.54
C LEU A 15 -2.84 3.74 -7.29
N GLN A 16 -2.80 5.04 -7.62
CA GLN A 16 -3.85 5.70 -8.40
C GLN A 16 -3.79 5.34 -9.90
N ASP A 17 -2.60 5.26 -10.48
CA ASP A 17 -2.42 4.95 -11.90
C ASP A 17 -2.85 3.51 -12.23
N ASP A 18 -2.63 2.57 -11.31
CA ASP A 18 -3.05 1.17 -11.44
C ASP A 18 -4.46 0.88 -10.88
N ASP A 19 -5.19 1.93 -10.45
CA ASP A 19 -6.54 1.82 -9.85
C ASP A 19 -6.60 0.75 -8.74
N ILE A 20 -5.55 0.68 -7.92
CA ILE A 20 -5.44 -0.29 -6.83
C ILE A 20 -6.34 0.22 -5.71
N GLU A 21 -7.31 -0.59 -5.28
CA GLU A 21 -8.20 -0.24 -4.16
C GLU A 21 -7.61 -0.64 -2.80
N ALA A 22 -8.14 -0.06 -1.72
CA ALA A 22 -7.79 -0.48 -0.36
C ALA A 22 -8.19 -1.95 -0.16
N ASN A 23 -7.30 -2.72 0.47
CA ASN A 23 -7.37 -4.19 0.61
C ASN A 23 -7.16 -5.00 -0.67
N GLN A 24 -6.88 -4.37 -1.82
CA GLN A 24 -6.51 -5.08 -3.02
C GLN A 24 -5.04 -5.53 -2.95
N LEU A 25 -4.77 -6.74 -3.46
CA LEU A 25 -3.41 -7.24 -3.64
C LEU A 25 -2.76 -6.55 -4.84
N PHE A 26 -1.53 -6.11 -4.66
CA PHE A 26 -0.71 -5.52 -5.72
C PHE A 26 0.74 -5.93 -5.54
N GLU A 27 1.50 -5.96 -6.64
CA GLU A 27 2.92 -6.29 -6.59
C GLU A 27 3.76 -5.02 -6.38
N CYS A 28 4.79 -5.11 -5.56
CA CYS A 28 5.71 -4.00 -5.40
C CYS A 28 6.48 -3.76 -6.71
N PRO A 29 6.54 -2.53 -7.26
CA PRO A 29 7.26 -2.24 -8.50
C PRO A 29 8.79 -2.40 -8.40
N HIS A 30 9.32 -2.63 -7.19
CA HIS A 30 10.76 -2.75 -6.95
C HIS A 30 11.23 -4.18 -6.68
N CYS A 31 10.41 -5.00 -6.02
CA CYS A 31 10.79 -6.34 -5.60
C CYS A 31 9.74 -7.40 -5.96
N GLU A 32 8.66 -7.03 -6.65
CA GLU A 32 7.59 -7.93 -7.10
C GLU A 32 6.88 -8.68 -5.95
N GLU A 33 7.07 -8.21 -4.71
CA GLU A 33 6.43 -8.80 -3.54
C GLU A 33 4.92 -8.50 -3.54
N ALA A 34 4.10 -9.48 -3.16
CA ALA A 34 2.67 -9.29 -3.00
C ALA A 34 2.39 -8.45 -1.74
N LEU A 35 1.86 -7.25 -1.97
CA LEU A 35 1.52 -6.28 -0.94
C LEU A 35 0.02 -6.00 -0.93
N ARG A 36 -0.45 -5.53 0.21
CA ARG A 36 -1.79 -4.99 0.37
C ARG A 36 -1.74 -3.76 1.23
N TYR A 37 -2.42 -2.71 0.82
CA TYR A 37 -2.52 -1.51 1.64
C TYR A 37 -3.94 -1.37 2.21
N GLN A 38 -4.03 -0.87 3.44
CA GLN A 38 -5.29 -0.61 4.13
C GLN A 38 -5.37 0.89 4.44
N ILE A 39 -6.55 1.47 4.21
CA ILE A 39 -6.85 2.84 4.62
C ILE A 39 -7.66 2.75 5.92
N ASP A 40 -7.10 3.24 7.02
CA ASP A 40 -7.86 3.42 8.25
C ASP A 40 -8.65 4.73 8.14
N GLU A 41 -9.94 4.61 7.84
CA GLU A 41 -10.89 5.73 7.79
C GLU A 41 -11.35 6.18 9.20
N GLY A 42 -10.82 5.58 10.27
CA GLY A 42 -11.25 5.79 11.65
C GLY A 42 -10.66 6.99 12.37
N THR A 43 -9.71 7.73 11.78
CA THR A 43 -9.07 8.86 12.46
C THR A 43 -9.88 10.16 12.34
N TYR A 44 -10.54 10.49 13.46
CA TYR A 44 -11.09 11.81 13.79
C TYR A 44 -10.23 12.94 13.18
N LEU A 45 -10.85 13.77 12.32
CA LEU A 45 -10.29 14.99 11.68
C LEU A 45 -9.63 14.85 10.30
N GLY A 46 -9.92 13.80 9.52
CA GLY A 46 -9.64 13.79 8.07
C GLY A 46 -8.20 13.49 7.65
N ALA A 47 -7.36 13.03 8.58
CA ALA A 47 -6.11 12.38 8.23
C ALA A 47 -6.40 10.91 7.88
N GLN A 48 -6.08 10.48 6.65
CA GLN A 48 -6.14 9.07 6.25
C GLN A 48 -4.82 8.41 6.61
N HIS A 49 -4.86 7.36 7.44
CA HIS A 49 -3.67 6.56 7.72
C HIS A 49 -3.64 5.38 6.74
N ILE A 50 -2.58 5.29 5.94
CA ILE A 50 -2.38 4.18 5.01
C ILE A 50 -1.29 3.27 5.54
N THR A 51 -1.62 2.00 5.78
CA THR A 51 -0.68 0.96 6.23
C THR A 51 -0.46 -0.05 5.12
N ILE A 52 0.79 -0.42 4.85
CA ILE A 52 1.14 -1.48 3.89
C ILE A 52 1.56 -2.74 4.65
N GLU A 53 0.99 -3.88 4.25
CA GLU A 53 1.31 -5.21 4.75
C GLU A 53 1.83 -6.09 3.60
N VAL A 54 2.77 -6.98 3.91
CA VAL A 54 3.19 -8.07 2.99
C VAL A 54 2.21 -9.22 3.16
N VAL A 55 1.76 -9.79 2.05
CA VAL A 55 0.92 -11.00 2.04
C VAL A 55 1.78 -12.14 1.50
N ASP A 56 2.48 -12.81 2.41
CA ASP A 56 3.28 -14.01 2.13
C ASP A 56 2.40 -15.24 2.47
N GLU A 57 2.19 -16.16 1.52
CA GLU A 57 1.32 -17.35 1.68
C GLU A 57 1.91 -18.44 2.60
#